data_AF-A0A0G4FI73-F1
#
_entry.id   AF-A0A0G4FI73-F1
#
_cell.length_a   1.000
_cell.length_b   1.000
_cell.length_c   1.000
_cell.angle_alpha   90.00
_cell.angle_beta   90.00
_cell.angle_gamma   90.00
#
_symmetry.space_group_name_H-M   'P 1'
#
loop_
_entity.id
_entity.type
_entity.pdbx_description
1 polymer ?
#
loop_
_entity_poly.entity_id
_entity_poly.type
_entity_poly.pdbx_seq_one_letter_code
_entity_poly.pdbx_strand_id
1 'polypeptide(L)'
;MASLLAIHMQTVDLPEGTSLTRQEYYDLLGLLGDHTMKLQSIYRSSRDGTTYSDVLRCVGGKTGLVFLIRKDQYVFGSFISAGIQPPDEPTSGHWYGCDVWDFSLAGHFPEPTKIDIDDKNQCVSVAGREGQVNAASVEIGGWLRLGREVGGDAPAADIRSCLQPAHPGPSCACGLHGGEG
;
A
#
# COMPACT_ATOMS: atom_id res chain seq x y z
N MET A 1 -0.59 1.01 38.71
CA MET A 1 -1.20 -0.09 37.93
C MET A 1 -1.07 0.28 36.47
N ALA A 2 -0.26 -0.44 35.69
CA ALA A 2 -0.26 -0.24 34.23
C ALA A 2 -1.57 -0.80 33.66
N SER A 3 -2.20 -0.08 32.74
CA SER A 3 -3.38 -0.56 32.03
C SER A 3 -3.03 -1.81 31.20
N LEU A 4 -3.97 -2.73 31.02
CA LEU A 4 -3.78 -3.94 30.22
C LEU A 4 -3.31 -3.60 28.79
N LEU A 5 -3.79 -2.50 28.21
CA LEU A 5 -3.35 -1.99 26.91
C LEU A 5 -1.87 -1.60 26.91
N ALA A 6 -1.41 -0.93 27.98
CA ALA A 6 -0.02 -0.52 28.12
C ALA A 6 0.92 -1.74 28.29
N ILE A 7 0.45 -2.79 28.96
CA ILE A 7 1.17 -4.05 29.08
C ILE A 7 1.26 -4.74 27.71
N HIS A 8 0.12 -4.87 27.00
CA HIS A 8 0.08 -5.54 25.70
C HIS A 8 1.00 -4.85 24.67
N MET A 9 0.99 -3.52 24.64
CA MET A 9 1.90 -2.73 23.81
C MET A 9 3.38 -2.97 24.15
N GLN A 10 3.74 -3.12 25.42
CA GLN A 10 5.13 -3.43 25.82
C GLN A 10 5.57 -4.84 25.40
N THR A 11 4.63 -5.73 25.12
CA THR A 11 4.91 -7.14 24.77
C THR A 11 4.78 -7.46 23.28
N VAL A 12 4.31 -6.54 22.42
CA VAL A 12 4.22 -6.84 20.98
C VAL A 12 5.60 -7.03 20.34
N ASP A 13 5.79 -8.10 19.60
CA ASP A 13 7.02 -8.30 18.83
C ASP A 13 6.94 -7.50 17.54
N LEU A 14 7.91 -6.62 17.32
CA LEU A 14 8.03 -5.86 16.08
C LEU A 14 8.44 -6.79 14.93
N PRO A 15 7.88 -6.63 13.73
CA PRO A 15 8.37 -7.34 12.55
C PRO A 15 9.85 -7.05 12.33
N GLU A 16 10.63 -8.07 12.00
CA GLU A 16 12.08 -7.96 11.90
C GLU A 16 12.52 -6.83 10.95
N GLY A 17 13.30 -5.90 11.51
CA GLY A 17 13.86 -4.77 10.77
C GLY A 17 12.82 -3.79 10.21
N THR A 18 11.62 -3.75 10.80
CA THR A 18 10.66 -2.68 10.56
C THR A 18 11.23 -1.33 10.97
N SER A 19 10.78 -0.26 10.28
CA SER A 19 11.04 1.12 10.68
C SER A 19 9.95 1.68 11.60
N LEU A 20 8.93 0.89 11.95
CA LEU A 20 7.90 1.27 12.90
C LEU A 20 8.43 1.27 14.33
N THR A 21 8.03 2.28 15.09
CA THR A 21 8.08 2.24 16.54
C THR A 21 7.06 1.20 17.05
N ARG A 22 7.25 0.78 18.30
CA ARG A 22 6.31 -0.11 19.00
C ARG A 22 4.89 0.44 19.06
N GLN A 23 4.74 1.76 19.26
CA GLN A 23 3.45 2.43 19.28
C GLN A 23 2.80 2.38 17.89
N GLU A 24 3.49 2.84 16.84
CA GLU A 24 2.94 2.83 15.47
C GLU A 24 2.55 1.40 15.02
N TYR A 25 3.36 0.39 15.38
CA TYR A 25 3.02 -1.00 15.10
C TYR A 25 1.77 -1.46 15.86
N TYR A 26 1.68 -1.15 17.16
CA TYR A 26 0.50 -1.45 17.96
C TYR A 26 -0.77 -0.80 17.40
N ASP A 27 -0.66 0.45 16.97
CA ASP A 27 -1.75 1.22 16.38
C ASP A 27 -2.19 0.62 15.04
N LEU A 28 -1.24 0.23 14.19
CA LEU A 28 -1.53 -0.49 12.94
C LEU A 28 -2.32 -1.78 13.19
N LEU A 29 -1.93 -2.58 14.20
CA LEU A 29 -2.67 -3.78 14.57
C LEU A 29 -4.10 -3.45 15.06
N GLY A 30 -4.26 -2.33 15.75
CA GLY A 30 -5.58 -1.81 16.16
C GLY A 30 -6.46 -1.46 14.96
N LEU A 31 -5.89 -0.81 13.93
CA LEU A 31 -6.61 -0.52 12.68
C LEU A 31 -6.98 -1.79 11.90
N LEU A 32 -6.15 -2.83 11.99
CA LEU A 32 -6.44 -4.16 11.43
C LEU A 32 -7.48 -4.94 12.25
N GLY A 33 -7.86 -4.44 13.43
CA GLY A 33 -8.88 -5.03 14.29
C GLY A 33 -8.40 -6.16 15.21
N ASP A 34 -7.09 -6.47 15.24
CA ASP A 34 -6.55 -7.56 16.04
C ASP A 34 -5.10 -7.30 16.50
N HIS A 35 -4.92 -6.96 17.79
CA HIS A 35 -3.62 -6.78 18.42
C HIS A 35 -2.84 -8.09 18.69
N THR A 36 -3.42 -9.24 18.37
CA THR A 36 -2.75 -10.55 18.46
C THR A 36 -2.17 -11.00 17.11
N MET A 37 -2.55 -10.32 16.02
CA MET A 37 -2.02 -10.57 14.70
C MET A 37 -0.50 -10.33 14.65
N LYS A 38 0.20 -11.18 13.89
CA LYS A 38 1.64 -11.04 13.63
C LYS A 38 1.85 -10.67 12.17
N LEU A 39 2.31 -9.44 11.93
CA LEU A 39 2.70 -9.03 10.58
C LEU A 39 4.11 -9.52 10.27
N GLN A 40 4.32 -9.93 9.03
CA GLN A 40 5.63 -10.30 8.51
C GLN A 40 6.14 -9.21 7.57
N SER A 41 7.36 -8.74 7.80
CA SER A 41 8.06 -7.84 6.87
C SER A 41 8.60 -8.65 5.68
N ILE A 42 7.87 -8.62 4.56
CA ILE A 42 8.16 -9.42 3.37
C ILE A 42 8.96 -8.66 2.29
N TYR A 43 8.86 -7.34 2.27
CA TYR A 43 9.59 -6.46 1.38
C TYR A 43 10.03 -5.20 2.12
N ARG A 44 11.28 -4.78 1.93
CA ARG A 44 11.80 -3.49 2.37
C ARG A 44 12.72 -2.91 1.31
N SER A 45 12.49 -1.67 0.91
CA SER A 45 13.32 -1.01 -0.10
C SER A 45 14.80 -0.91 0.29
N SER A 46 15.10 -0.82 1.59
CA SER A 46 16.47 -0.77 2.13
C SER A 46 17.20 -2.11 2.13
N ARG A 47 16.48 -3.24 1.99
CA ARG A 47 17.06 -4.59 1.98
C ARG A 47 16.96 -5.23 0.60
N ASP A 48 15.78 -5.15 -0.01
CA ASP A 48 15.39 -5.99 -1.14
C ASP A 48 15.54 -5.29 -2.49
N GLY A 49 15.86 -3.99 -2.48
CA GLY A 49 15.96 -3.16 -3.68
C GLY A 49 14.75 -2.24 -3.87
N THR A 50 14.91 -1.27 -4.76
CA THR A 50 13.96 -0.17 -4.97
C THR A 50 13.19 -0.29 -6.28
N THR A 51 13.38 -1.37 -7.03
CA THR A 51 12.71 -1.53 -8.33
C THR A 51 11.34 -2.18 -8.16
N TYR A 52 10.45 -1.98 -9.13
CA TYR A 52 9.16 -2.66 -9.15
C TYR A 52 9.29 -4.18 -9.21
N SER A 53 10.27 -4.69 -9.96
CA SER A 53 10.60 -6.12 -10.02
C SER A 53 11.00 -6.71 -8.66
N ASP A 54 11.68 -5.93 -7.81
CA ASP A 54 12.02 -6.37 -6.44
C ASP A 54 10.78 -6.56 -5.58
N VAL A 55 9.82 -5.64 -5.68
CA VAL A 55 8.53 -5.77 -5.00
C VAL A 55 7.84 -7.05 -5.43
N LEU A 56 7.64 -7.24 -6.74
CA LEU A 56 6.96 -8.42 -7.28
C LEU A 56 7.62 -9.74 -6.86
N ARG A 57 8.96 -9.78 -6.89
CA ARG A 57 9.75 -10.93 -6.44
C ARG A 57 9.52 -11.25 -4.96
N CYS A 58 9.45 -10.24 -4.10
CA CYS A 58 9.33 -10.42 -2.65
C CYS A 58 7.90 -10.72 -2.17
N VAL A 59 6.88 -10.10 -2.78
CA VAL A 59 5.49 -10.24 -2.33
C VAL A 59 4.77 -11.44 -2.95
N GLY A 60 5.35 -12.07 -3.98
CA GLY A 60 4.72 -13.09 -4.82
C GLY A 60 3.79 -14.06 -4.09
N GLY A 61 2.53 -14.11 -4.54
CA GLY A 61 1.51 -15.05 -4.06
C GLY A 61 0.94 -14.78 -2.67
N LYS A 62 1.39 -13.73 -1.96
CA LYS A 62 0.88 -13.36 -0.64
C LYS A 62 -0.33 -12.44 -0.77
N THR A 63 -1.27 -12.57 0.16
CA THR A 63 -2.49 -11.74 0.26
C THR A 63 -2.53 -11.00 1.59
N GLY A 64 -3.49 -10.10 1.79
CA GLY A 64 -3.60 -9.30 3.01
C GLY A 64 -2.37 -8.40 3.21
N LEU A 65 -2.04 -7.63 2.19
CA LEU A 65 -0.82 -6.84 2.14
C LEU A 65 -1.03 -5.46 2.77
N VAL A 66 -0.07 -5.05 3.59
CA VAL A 66 0.04 -3.68 4.10
C VAL A 66 1.24 -3.00 3.44
N PHE A 67 0.96 -1.97 2.65
CA PHE A 67 1.98 -1.08 2.12
C PHE A 67 2.23 0.00 3.16
N LEU A 68 3.48 0.15 3.61
CA LEU A 68 3.87 1.13 4.61
C LEU A 68 4.92 2.08 4.04
N ILE A 69 4.60 3.37 4.07
CA ILE A 69 5.45 4.45 3.57
C ILE A 69 5.81 5.35 4.75
N ARG A 70 7.11 5.62 4.88
CA ARG A 70 7.63 6.62 5.81
C ARG A 70 8.31 7.72 5.02
N LYS A 71 7.91 8.97 5.28
CA LYS A 71 8.55 10.17 4.76
C LYS A 71 8.58 11.22 5.85
N ASP A 72 9.77 11.52 6.35
CA ASP A 72 9.97 12.43 7.48
C ASP A 72 9.08 12.03 8.69
N GLN A 73 8.20 12.92 9.15
CA GLN A 73 7.24 12.66 10.23
C GLN A 73 6.03 11.81 9.82
N TYR A 74 5.80 11.61 8.52
CA TYR A 74 4.61 10.94 8.01
C TYR A 74 4.82 9.44 7.96
N VAL A 75 3.86 8.71 8.54
CA VAL A 75 3.74 7.26 8.41
C VAL A 75 2.32 6.96 7.98
N PHE A 76 2.20 6.37 6.79
CA PHE A 76 0.93 6.13 6.14
C PHE A 76 1.05 4.99 5.15
N GLY A 77 -0.07 4.60 4.58
CA GLY A 77 -0.09 3.50 3.64
C GLY A 77 -1.49 3.03 3.29
N SER A 78 -1.54 1.84 2.72
CA SER A 78 -2.78 1.19 2.31
C SER A 78 -2.74 -0.28 2.67
N PHE A 79 -3.89 -0.81 3.07
CA PHE A 79 -4.14 -2.24 3.13
C PHE A 79 -4.86 -2.68 1.85
N ILE A 80 -4.51 -3.86 1.35
CA ILE A 80 -5.28 -4.58 0.34
C ILE A 80 -5.52 -6.01 0.81
N SER A 81 -6.75 -6.49 0.70
CA SER A 81 -7.08 -7.88 1.07
C SER A 81 -6.46 -8.91 0.12
N ALA A 82 -6.26 -8.53 -1.15
CA ALA A 82 -5.65 -9.36 -2.18
C ALA A 82 -4.11 -9.30 -2.17
N GLY A 83 -3.49 -10.09 -3.06
CA GLY A 83 -2.07 -9.93 -3.41
C GLY A 83 -1.89 -9.05 -4.65
N ILE A 84 -0.65 -8.63 -4.93
CA ILE A 84 -0.34 -7.97 -6.22
C ILE A 84 -0.48 -8.99 -7.35
N GLN A 85 -1.32 -8.67 -8.35
CA GLN A 85 -1.60 -9.51 -9.52
C GLN A 85 -1.14 -8.80 -10.80
N PRO A 86 0.14 -8.91 -11.20
CA PRO A 86 0.59 -8.41 -12.49
C PRO A 86 -0.12 -9.14 -13.64
N PRO A 87 -0.31 -8.50 -14.80
CA PRO A 87 -0.82 -9.16 -15.99
C PRO A 87 0.19 -10.18 -16.55
N ASP A 88 -0.31 -11.13 -17.35
CA ASP A 88 0.53 -12.07 -18.11
C ASP A 88 1.39 -11.35 -19.15
N GLU A 89 0.81 -10.37 -19.85
CA GLU A 89 1.50 -9.57 -20.87
C GLU A 89 2.35 -8.46 -20.22
N PRO A 90 3.69 -8.45 -20.37
CA PRO A 90 4.58 -7.55 -19.64
C PRO A 90 4.36 -6.06 -19.87
N THR A 91 3.80 -5.66 -21.01
CA THR A 91 3.55 -4.26 -21.39
C THR A 91 2.15 -3.77 -21.02
N SER A 92 1.29 -4.67 -20.56
CA SER A 92 -0.11 -4.36 -20.24
C SER A 92 -0.29 -3.91 -18.79
N GLY A 93 -1.52 -3.62 -18.40
CA GLY A 93 -1.91 -3.40 -17.00
C GLY A 93 -3.04 -4.36 -16.61
N HIS A 94 -3.14 -4.68 -15.33
CA HIS A 94 -4.22 -5.48 -14.76
C HIS A 94 -4.94 -4.70 -13.67
N TRP A 95 -6.27 -4.72 -13.73
CA TRP A 95 -7.15 -4.05 -12.79
C TRP A 95 -8.05 -5.08 -12.12
N TYR A 96 -8.17 -5.01 -10.80
CA TYR A 96 -9.05 -5.91 -10.04
C TYR A 96 -9.59 -5.22 -8.79
N GLY A 97 -10.77 -5.65 -8.36
CA GLY A 97 -11.41 -5.22 -7.11
C GLY A 97 -10.95 -6.07 -5.92
N CYS A 98 -10.78 -5.44 -4.77
CA CYS A 98 -10.56 -6.09 -3.47
C CYS A 98 -10.79 -5.08 -2.35
N ASP A 99 -10.97 -5.53 -1.10
CA ASP A 99 -11.07 -4.59 0.02
C ASP A 99 -9.80 -3.75 0.12
N VAL A 100 -9.96 -2.43 0.00
CA VAL A 100 -8.89 -1.44 0.12
C VAL A 100 -9.28 -0.37 1.13
N TRP A 101 -8.35 -0.01 2.00
CA TRP A 101 -8.46 1.19 2.83
C TRP A 101 -7.08 1.78 3.06
N ASP A 102 -7.05 3.10 3.23
CA ASP A 102 -5.83 3.84 3.54
C ASP A 102 -5.72 4.05 5.04
N PHE A 103 -4.52 4.38 5.50
CA PHE A 103 -4.31 4.75 6.88
C PHE A 103 -3.18 5.75 7.05
N SER A 104 -3.20 6.46 8.16
CA SER A 104 -2.07 7.22 8.66
C SER A 104 -1.86 6.91 10.13
N LEU A 105 -0.61 6.57 10.48
CA LEU A 105 -0.19 6.30 11.86
C LEU A 105 0.45 7.54 12.49
N ALA A 106 1.03 8.43 11.68
CA ALA A 106 1.68 9.65 12.15
C ALA A 106 1.66 10.76 11.09
N GLY A 107 1.66 12.01 11.57
CA GLY A 107 1.88 13.22 10.78
C GLY A 107 0.63 13.87 10.23
N HIS A 108 -0.22 13.15 9.49
CA HIS A 108 -1.41 13.74 8.86
C HIS A 108 -2.54 14.03 9.84
N PHE A 109 -2.72 13.16 10.84
CA PHE A 109 -3.80 13.21 11.81
C PHE A 109 -3.22 13.16 13.24
N PRO A 110 -3.94 13.68 14.24
CA PRO A 110 -3.50 13.65 15.63
C PRO A 110 -3.47 12.22 16.21
N GLU A 111 -4.27 11.32 15.65
CA GLU A 111 -4.40 9.93 16.09
C GLU A 111 -4.27 8.98 14.88
N PRO A 112 -3.88 7.71 15.10
CA PRO A 112 -3.90 6.69 14.07
C PRO A 112 -5.28 6.60 13.42
N THR A 113 -5.35 6.84 12.12
CA THR A 113 -6.60 7.04 11.39
C THR A 113 -6.70 6.03 10.27
N LYS A 114 -7.78 5.25 10.27
CA LYS A 114 -8.23 4.46 9.11
C LYS A 114 -9.08 5.35 8.21
N ILE A 115 -8.86 5.25 6.91
CA ILE A 115 -9.53 6.03 5.88
C ILE A 115 -10.20 5.02 4.94
N ASP A 116 -11.51 4.84 5.13
CA ASP A 116 -12.28 3.94 4.27
C ASP A 116 -12.43 4.53 2.87
N ILE A 117 -12.34 3.65 1.87
CA ILE A 117 -12.55 3.99 0.46
C ILE A 117 -13.93 3.46 0.07
N ASP A 118 -14.73 4.28 -0.61
CA ASP A 118 -16.03 3.87 -1.15
C ASP A 118 -15.86 2.60 -2.00
N ASP A 119 -16.74 1.62 -1.82
CA ASP A 119 -16.70 0.31 -2.48
C ASP A 119 -16.49 0.40 -4.00
N LYS A 120 -17.02 1.45 -4.66
CA LYS A 120 -16.85 1.66 -6.11
C LYS A 120 -15.42 2.02 -6.51
N ASN A 121 -14.61 2.49 -5.58
CA ASN A 121 -13.20 2.86 -5.78
C ASN A 121 -12.24 1.84 -5.14
N GLN A 122 -12.74 0.79 -4.49
CA GLN A 122 -11.92 -0.27 -3.90
C GLN A 122 -11.34 -1.19 -4.98
N CYS A 123 -10.25 -0.73 -5.58
CA CYS A 123 -9.58 -1.43 -6.66
C CYS A 123 -8.06 -1.27 -6.58
N VAL A 124 -7.36 -2.18 -7.24
CA VAL A 124 -5.92 -2.11 -7.43
C VAL A 124 -5.62 -2.24 -8.91
N SER A 125 -4.77 -1.35 -9.40
CA SER A 125 -4.25 -1.41 -10.76
C SER A 125 -2.75 -1.67 -10.73
N VAL A 126 -2.28 -2.61 -11.53
CA VAL A 126 -0.92 -3.12 -11.49
C VAL A 126 -0.37 -3.13 -12.91
N ALA A 127 0.78 -2.51 -13.11
CA ALA A 127 1.48 -2.57 -14.39
C ALA A 127 2.15 -3.93 -14.57
N GLY A 128 2.23 -4.40 -15.81
CA GLY A 128 3.23 -5.40 -16.20
C GLY A 128 4.64 -4.83 -16.00
N ARG A 129 5.66 -5.69 -16.02
CA ARG A 129 7.06 -5.29 -15.73
C ARG A 129 7.64 -4.25 -16.70
N GLU A 130 7.07 -4.15 -17.89
CA GLU A 130 7.45 -3.23 -18.97
C GLU A 130 6.29 -2.26 -19.31
N GLY A 131 5.18 -2.38 -18.59
CA GLY A 131 3.99 -1.55 -18.75
C GLY A 131 3.94 -0.43 -17.74
N GLN A 132 2.80 0.28 -17.74
CA GLN A 132 2.49 1.30 -16.76
C GLN A 132 1.00 1.44 -16.57
N VAL A 133 0.59 1.92 -15.39
CA VAL A 133 -0.79 2.31 -15.12
C VAL A 133 -0.81 3.72 -14.58
N ASN A 134 -1.40 4.66 -15.32
CA ASN A 134 -1.48 6.08 -14.93
C ASN A 134 -0.10 6.69 -14.54
N ALA A 135 0.93 6.34 -15.31
CA ALA A 135 2.34 6.66 -15.05
C ALA A 135 2.90 6.11 -13.73
N ALA A 136 2.30 5.05 -13.17
CA ALA A 136 2.73 4.35 -11.97
C ALA A 136 2.94 2.86 -12.24
N SER A 137 3.67 2.18 -11.35
CA SER A 137 3.77 0.71 -11.36
C SER A 137 2.59 0.06 -10.65
N VAL A 138 2.12 0.67 -9.55
CA VAL A 138 0.97 0.20 -8.76
C VAL A 138 0.13 1.39 -8.36
N GLU A 139 -1.19 1.26 -8.48
CA GLU A 139 -2.18 2.22 -7.99
C GLU A 139 -3.20 1.50 -7.10
N ILE A 140 -3.42 2.02 -5.91
CA ILE A 140 -4.28 1.44 -4.88
C ILE A 140 -5.38 2.44 -4.54
N GLY A 141 -6.64 2.04 -4.74
CA GLY A 141 -7.83 2.83 -4.42
C GLY A 141 -8.02 4.11 -5.22
N GLY A 142 -7.15 4.38 -6.21
CA GLY A 142 -7.03 5.69 -6.84
C GLY A 142 -6.28 6.74 -6.01
N TRP A 143 -5.78 6.37 -4.82
CA TRP A 143 -5.19 7.27 -3.83
C TRP A 143 -3.69 7.11 -3.70
N LEU A 144 -3.21 5.88 -3.61
CA LEU A 144 -1.79 5.62 -3.46
C LEU A 144 -1.19 5.10 -4.77
N ARG A 145 -0.27 5.87 -5.34
CA ARG A 145 0.51 5.47 -6.53
C ARG A 145 1.95 5.22 -6.14
N LEU A 146 2.50 4.08 -6.56
CA LEU A 146 3.89 3.68 -6.36
C LEU A 146 4.64 3.63 -7.68
N GLY A 147 5.89 4.10 -7.69
CA GLY A 147 6.70 4.19 -8.88
C GLY A 147 6.14 5.20 -9.89
N ARG A 148 5.65 6.36 -9.42
CA ARG A 148 5.18 7.46 -10.28
C ARG A 148 6.06 8.68 -10.14
N GLU A 149 6.53 9.24 -11.26
CA GLU A 149 7.19 10.54 -11.28
C GLU A 149 6.16 11.68 -11.34
N VAL A 150 6.44 12.78 -10.64
CA VAL A 150 5.60 13.98 -10.72
C VAL A 150 5.79 14.61 -12.10
N GLY A 151 4.73 14.60 -12.92
CA GLY A 151 4.73 15.20 -14.26
C GLY A 151 5.36 14.34 -15.36
N GLY A 152 5.64 13.06 -15.10
CA GLY A 152 6.15 12.11 -16.10
C GLY A 152 5.05 11.31 -16.78
N ASP A 153 5.29 10.93 -18.05
CA ASP A 153 4.45 10.01 -18.84
C ASP A 153 4.89 8.54 -18.70
N ALA A 154 5.90 8.27 -17.87
CA ALA A 154 6.49 6.96 -17.63
C ALA A 154 6.53 6.65 -16.11
N PRO A 155 6.50 5.37 -15.69
CA PRO A 155 6.68 5.03 -14.30
C PRO A 155 8.11 5.35 -13.87
N ALA A 156 8.27 5.74 -12.61
CA ALA A 156 9.58 5.94 -12.01
C ALA A 156 10.33 4.61 -11.95
N ALA A 157 11.64 4.64 -12.20
CA ALA A 157 12.48 3.47 -11.98
C ALA A 157 12.53 3.05 -10.50
N ASP A 158 12.27 3.99 -9.58
CA ASP A 158 12.26 3.79 -8.13
C ASP A 158 10.83 3.74 -7.58
N ILE A 159 10.46 2.61 -7.00
CA ILE A 159 9.13 2.37 -6.42
C ILE A 159 8.83 3.30 -5.23
N ARG A 160 9.87 3.86 -4.59
CA ARG A 160 9.74 4.83 -3.49
C ARG A 160 9.23 6.19 -3.99
N SER A 161 9.26 6.43 -5.30
CA SER A 161 8.55 7.57 -5.89
C SER A 161 7.06 7.32 -5.78
N CYS A 162 6.45 7.87 -4.73
CA CYS A 162 5.05 7.69 -4.42
C CYS A 162 4.29 9.02 -4.47
N LEU A 163 3.02 8.94 -4.83
CA LEU A 163 2.10 10.07 -4.85
C LEU A 163 0.81 9.67 -4.13
N GLN A 164 0.40 10.53 -3.20
CA GLN A 164 -0.92 10.49 -2.57
C GLN A 164 -1.59 11.85 -2.73
N PRO A 165 -2.62 12.01 -3.58
CA PRO A 165 -3.34 13.27 -3.74
C PRO A 165 -4.11 13.65 -2.47
N ALA A 166 -4.15 14.94 -2.14
CA ALA A 166 -5.11 15.50 -1.18
C ALA A 166 -6.42 15.86 -1.93
N HIS A 167 -7.55 15.26 -1.54
CA HIS A 167 -8.91 15.17 -2.17
C HIS A 167 -9.72 16.48 -2.42
N PRO A 168 -10.91 16.49 -3.14
CA PRO A 168 -11.89 15.40 -3.36
C PRO A 168 -12.41 15.11 -4.80
N GLY A 169 -12.70 13.84 -5.11
CA GLY A 169 -13.59 13.43 -6.22
C GLY A 169 -13.38 11.99 -6.73
N PRO A 170 -14.43 11.25 -7.14
CA PRO A 170 -14.33 9.85 -7.56
C PRO A 170 -13.68 9.79 -8.94
N SER A 171 -12.45 9.29 -9.03
CA SER A 171 -11.87 8.94 -10.33
C SER A 171 -11.16 7.59 -10.28
N CYS A 172 -11.82 6.59 -9.70
CA CYS A 172 -11.88 5.32 -10.40
C CYS A 172 -13.09 5.41 -11.34
N ALA A 173 -12.92 6.06 -12.50
CA ALA A 173 -13.87 5.89 -13.57
C ALA A 173 -13.76 4.43 -14.02
N CYS A 174 -14.70 3.59 -13.54
CA CYS A 174 -15.04 2.32 -14.17
C CYS A 174 -15.51 2.62 -15.60
N GLY A 175 -14.55 2.80 -16.51
CA GLY A 175 -14.76 3.07 -17.92
C GLY A 175 -14.31 1.85 -18.73
N LEU A 176 -15.30 1.16 -19.29
CA LEU A 176 -15.20 0.07 -20.24
C LEU A 176 -14.22 0.39 -21.39
N HIS A 177 -13.32 -0.55 -21.68
CA HIS A 177 -13.04 -0.97 -23.07
C HIS A 177 -12.54 -2.42 -23.07
N GLY A 178 -13.50 -3.34 -22.92
CA GLY A 178 -13.43 -4.64 -23.57
C GLY A 178 -14.34 -4.60 -24.80
N GLY A 179 -13.81 -5.06 -25.94
CA GLY A 179 -14.39 -4.93 -27.28
C GLY A 179 -13.46 -4.02 -28.09
N GLU A 180 -12.71 -4.49 -29.07
CA GLU A 180 -13.11 -5.22 -30.30
C GLU A 180 -12.05 -6.32 -30.56
N GLY A 181 -12.24 -7.44 -31.27
CA GLY A 181 -13.23 -7.99 -32.19
C GLY A 181 -12.56 -9.20 -32.84
#